data_AF-A0AAF0US50-F1
#
_entry.id   AF-A0AAF0US50-F1
#
_cell.length_a   1.000
_cell.length_b   1.000
_cell.length_c   1.000
_cell.angle_alpha   90.00
_cell.angle_beta   90.00
_cell.angle_gamma   90.00
#
_symmetry.space_group_name_H-M   'P 1'
#
loop_
_entity.id
_entity.type
_entity.pdbx_description
1 polymer ?
#
loop_
_entity_poly.entity_id
_entity_poly.type
_entity_poly.pdbx_seq_one_letter_code
_entity_poly.pdbx_strand_id
1 'polypeptide(L)'
;MQTRNFADLQTSWSKLNPGRRFWSCPCYASKNCKFFRWRDKEEVDPRSSFILPRLVNKINELEQELCIRQVHIDNLRNSNLLLERRLNRRLKWCRFNRKILCVF
;
A
#
# COMPACT_ATOMS: atom_id res chain seq x y z
N MET A 1 -17.42 42.93 -9.29
CA MET A 1 -16.03 42.97 -8.80
C MET A 1 -15.28 41.82 -9.45
N GLN A 2 -14.40 42.09 -10.41
CA GLN A 2 -13.60 41.04 -11.07
C GLN A 2 -12.50 40.58 -10.12
N THR A 3 -12.50 39.30 -9.76
CA THR A 3 -11.41 38.69 -9.00
C THR A 3 -10.16 38.72 -9.88
N ARG A 4 -9.16 39.52 -9.50
CA ARG A 4 -7.84 39.48 -10.12
C ARG A 4 -7.25 38.09 -9.85
N ASN A 5 -7.28 37.21 -10.83
CA ASN A 5 -6.44 36.01 -10.82
C ASN A 5 -4.99 36.48 -10.87
N PHE A 6 -4.25 36.25 -9.79
CA PHE A 6 -2.87 36.74 -9.65
C PHE A 6 -1.87 35.96 -10.53
N ALA A 7 -2.18 34.71 -10.88
CA ALA A 7 -1.49 33.89 -11.89
C ALA A 7 -2.37 32.69 -12.26
N ASP A 8 -2.31 32.23 -13.52
CA ASP A 8 -3.00 31.02 -13.97
C ASP A 8 -2.05 29.81 -13.93
N LEU A 9 -2.60 28.63 -13.60
CA LEU A 9 -1.85 27.38 -13.62
C LEU A 9 -1.88 26.76 -15.01
N GLN A 10 -0.70 26.54 -15.59
CA GLN A 10 -0.53 25.97 -16.93
C GLN A 10 0.33 24.71 -16.90
N THR A 11 0.21 23.91 -17.95
CA THR A 11 1.01 22.69 -18.16
C THR A 11 1.93 22.90 -19.37
N SER A 12 3.21 22.57 -19.22
CA SER A 12 4.18 22.66 -20.30
C SER A 12 4.01 21.51 -21.28
N TRP A 13 3.96 21.86 -22.56
CA TRP A 13 3.91 20.93 -23.69
C TRP A 13 5.23 20.91 -24.48
N SER A 14 6.29 21.49 -23.90
CA SER A 14 7.60 21.51 -24.54
C SER A 14 8.24 20.11 -24.53
N LYS A 15 9.04 19.79 -25.55
CA LYS A 15 9.79 18.52 -25.61
C LYS A 15 10.72 18.31 -24.42
N LEU A 16 11.24 19.40 -23.84
CA LEU A 16 12.19 19.36 -22.71
C LEU A 16 11.50 19.27 -21.33
N ASN A 17 10.25 19.73 -21.20
CA ASN A 17 9.50 19.73 -19.93
C ASN A 17 8.05 19.25 -20.12
N PRO A 18 7.81 18.08 -20.75
CA PRO A 18 6.45 17.62 -21.01
C PRO A 18 5.68 17.38 -19.70
N GLY A 19 4.46 17.89 -19.59
CA GLY A 19 3.57 17.66 -18.46
C GLY A 19 3.88 18.46 -17.17
N ARG A 20 5.00 19.19 -17.13
CA ARG A 20 5.41 19.97 -15.95
C ARG A 20 4.52 21.21 -15.77
N ARG A 21 4.03 21.48 -14.56
CA ARG A 21 3.11 22.59 -14.29
C ARG A 21 3.83 23.87 -13.86
N PHE A 22 3.33 25.03 -14.28
CA PHE A 22 3.88 26.34 -13.93
C PHE A 22 2.78 27.39 -13.79
N TRP A 23 3.05 28.40 -12.98
CA TRP A 23 2.24 29.60 -12.86
C TRP A 23 2.71 30.64 -13.89
N SER A 24 1.79 31.23 -14.64
CA SER A 24 2.08 32.32 -15.58
C SER A 24 1.06 33.44 -15.51
N CYS A 25 1.45 34.61 -16.03
CA CYS A 25 0.57 35.77 -16.09
C CYS A 25 -0.58 35.53 -17.10
N PRO A 26 -1.85 35.76 -16.73
CA PRO A 26 -2.96 35.65 -17.69
C PRO A 26 -2.80 36.60 -18.88
N CYS A 27 -2.12 37.74 -18.68
CA CYS A 27 -1.85 38.76 -19.70
C CYS A 27 -0.46 38.63 -20.35
N TYR A 28 0.13 37.43 -20.38
CA TYR A 28 1.47 37.19 -20.92
C TYR A 28 1.66 37.78 -22.33
N ALA A 29 0.66 37.61 -23.20
CA ALA A 29 0.71 38.09 -24.59
C ALA A 29 0.36 39.58 -24.77
N SER A 30 -0.39 40.19 -23.85
CA SER A 30 -1.02 41.50 -24.08
C SER A 30 -0.39 42.67 -23.32
N LYS A 31 0.33 42.41 -22.21
CA LYS A 31 0.83 43.46 -21.30
C LYS A 31 2.32 43.38 -20.98
N ASN A 32 3.12 42.71 -21.81
CA ASN A 32 4.55 42.47 -21.55
C ASN A 32 4.85 41.84 -20.17
N CYS A 33 3.86 41.13 -19.60
CA CYS A 33 3.96 40.51 -18.29
C CYS A 33 4.70 39.18 -18.40
N LYS A 34 5.99 39.17 -18.05
CA LYS A 34 6.87 37.98 -18.19
C LYS A 34 6.91 37.09 -16.95
N PHE A 35 5.90 37.18 -16.07
CA PHE A 35 5.86 36.36 -14.87
C PHE A 35 5.73 34.88 -15.22
N PHE A 36 6.66 34.08 -14.69
CA PHE A 36 6.73 32.64 -14.85
C PHE A 36 7.35 32.03 -13.59
N ARG A 37 6.71 30.98 -13.04
CA ARG A 37 7.27 30.22 -11.91
C ARG A 37 6.85 28.76 -12.03
N TRP A 38 7.80 27.83 -12.02
CA TRP A 38 7.45 26.42 -11.99
C TRP A 38 6.74 26.03 -10.69
N ARG A 39 5.79 25.09 -10.80
CA ARG A 39 5.08 24.46 -9.68
C ARG A 39 5.75 23.14 -9.26
N ASP A 40 7.08 23.13 -9.21
CA ASP A 40 7.84 21.91 -8.91
C ASP A 40 8.01 21.66 -7.42
N LYS A 41 7.73 22.68 -6.63
CA LYS A 41 7.80 22.67 -5.17
C LYS A 41 6.69 23.56 -4.64
N GLU A 42 5.47 23.05 -4.66
CA GLU A 42 4.66 23.35 -3.48
C GLU A 42 5.23 22.46 -2.39
N GLU A 43 5.67 23.10 -1.30
CA GLU A 43 5.84 22.43 -0.03
C GLU A 43 4.65 21.50 0.16
N VAL A 44 4.92 20.22 0.43
CA VAL A 44 3.86 19.28 0.80
C VAL A 44 2.99 20.02 1.82
N ASP A 45 1.70 20.16 1.53
CA ASP A 45 0.77 20.91 2.39
C ASP A 45 1.10 20.57 3.86
N PRO A 46 1.26 21.55 4.77
CA PRO A 46 1.77 21.29 6.11
C PRO A 46 1.02 20.16 6.83
N ARG A 47 -0.28 20.03 6.57
CA ARG A 47 -1.09 18.90 7.03
C ARG A 47 -0.65 17.58 6.38
N SER A 48 -0.52 17.53 5.06
CA SER A 48 -0.03 16.37 4.31
C SER A 48 1.39 15.95 4.75
N SER A 49 2.27 16.90 5.06
CA SER A 49 3.62 16.61 5.58
C SER A 49 3.59 15.92 6.95
N PHE A 50 2.54 16.12 7.72
CA PHE A 50 2.33 15.48 9.02
C PHE A 50 1.56 14.15 8.90
N ILE A 51 0.54 14.10 8.04
CA ILE A 51 -0.35 12.95 7.90
C ILE A 51 0.33 11.82 7.10
N LEU A 52 1.05 12.14 6.02
CA LEU A 52 1.63 11.11 5.15
C LEU A 52 2.62 10.19 5.89
N PRO A 53 3.60 10.68 6.68
CA PRO A 53 4.52 9.79 7.40
C PRO A 53 3.79 8.89 8.41
N ARG A 54 2.74 9.41 9.06
CA ARG A 54 1.93 8.63 10.02
C ARG A 54 1.18 7.50 9.33
N LEU A 55 0.58 7.78 8.17
CA LEU A 55 -0.11 6.76 7.39
C LEU A 55 0.87 5.69 6.89
N VAL A 56 2.04 6.08 6.40
CA VAL A 56 3.10 5.15 5.97
C VAL A 56 3.55 4.26 7.13
N ASN A 57 3.82 4.85 8.30
CA ASN A 57 4.18 4.07 9.49
C ASN A 57 3.06 3.10 9.88
N LYS A 58 1.79 3.53 9.80
CA LYS A 58 0.68 2.66 10.16
C LYS A 58 0.52 1.49 9.19
N ILE A 59 0.74 1.72 7.89
CA ILE A 59 0.75 0.64 6.89
C ILE A 59 1.86 -0.36 7.23
N ASN A 60 3.08 0.11 7.50
CA ASN A 60 4.20 -0.77 7.83
C ASN A 60 3.92 -1.61 9.10
N GLU A 61 3.34 -1.00 10.15
CA GLU A 61 2.92 -1.72 11.36
C GLU A 61 1.89 -2.82 11.04
N LEU A 62 0.87 -2.48 10.25
CA LEU A 62 -0.18 -3.42 9.88
C LEU A 62 0.36 -4.57 9.03
N GLU A 63 1.27 -4.30 8.10
CA GLU A 63 1.94 -5.32 7.28
C GLU A 63 2.78 -6.27 8.15
N GLN A 64 3.48 -5.75 9.16
CA GLN A 64 4.22 -6.58 10.13
C GLN A 64 3.29 -7.47 10.96
N GLU A 65 2.17 -6.92 11.46
CA GLU A 65 1.17 -7.70 12.18
C GLU A 65 0.58 -8.81 11.32
N LEU A 66 0.28 -8.53 10.05
CA LEU A 66 -0.21 -9.53 9.10
C LEU A 66 0.82 -10.65 8.89
N CYS A 67 2.10 -10.30 8.75
CA CYS A 67 3.17 -11.29 8.64
C CYS A 67 3.23 -12.22 9.86
N ILE A 68 3.22 -11.65 11.07
CA ILE A 68 3.23 -12.42 12.32
C ILE A 68 2.01 -13.34 12.42
N ARG A 69 0.82 -12.81 12.13
CA ARG A 69 -0.43 -13.59 12.15
C ARG A 69 -0.38 -14.74 11.15
N GLN A 70 0.17 -14.51 9.96
CA GLN A 70 0.30 -15.53 8.93
C GLN A 70 1.22 -16.68 9.40
N VAL A 71 2.38 -16.36 9.97
CA VAL A 71 3.29 -17.36 10.56
C VAL A 71 2.59 -18.17 11.65
N HIS A 72 1.82 -17.52 12.52
CA HIS A 72 1.07 -18.21 13.57
C HIS A 72 0.03 -19.18 13.00
N ILE A 73 -0.74 -18.75 12.00
CA ILE A 73 -1.72 -19.60 11.31
C ILE A 73 -1.04 -20.83 10.70
N ASP A 74 0.11 -20.66 10.06
CA ASP A 74 0.82 -21.77 9.42
C ASP A 74 1.39 -22.75 10.44
N ASN A 75 1.86 -22.27 11.60
CA ASN A 75 2.27 -23.12 12.72
C ASN A 75 1.10 -23.96 13.27
N LEU A 76 -0.08 -23.35 13.43
CA LEU A 76 -1.28 -24.06 13.87
C LEU A 76 -1.72 -25.10 12.84
N ARG A 77 -1.72 -24.75 11.55
CA ARG A 77 -2.04 -25.68 10.44
C ARG A 77 -1.09 -26.89 10.44
N ASN A 78 0.22 -26.65 10.58
CA ASN A 78 1.22 -27.72 10.63
C ASN A 78 1.01 -28.64 11.85
N SER A 79 0.72 -28.06 13.02
CA SER A 79 0.44 -28.82 14.24
C SER A 79 -0.80 -29.70 14.09
N ASN A 80 -1.88 -29.16 13.54
CA ASN A 80 -3.10 -29.90 13.25
C ASN A 80 -2.85 -31.03 12.25
N LEU A 81 -2.09 -30.77 11.18
CA LEU A 81 -1.71 -31.80 10.21
C LEU A 81 -0.95 -32.97 10.87
N LEU A 82 -0.04 -32.67 11.80
CA LEU A 82 0.71 -33.70 12.54
C LEU A 82 -0.19 -34.52 13.46
N LEU A 83 -1.14 -33.86 14.14
CA LEU A 83 -2.13 -34.53 14.98
C LEU A 83 -3.04 -35.44 14.14
N GLU A 84 -3.55 -34.96 13.02
CA GLU A 84 -4.34 -35.76 12.08
C GLU A 84 -3.56 -36.99 11.58
N ARG A 85 -2.29 -36.83 11.23
CA ARG A 85 -1.42 -37.96 10.85
C ARG A 85 -1.23 -38.95 12.01
N ARG A 86 -1.12 -38.48 13.25
CA ARG A 86 -1.00 -39.35 14.45
C ARG A 86 -2.32 -40.10 14.71
N LEU A 87 -3.46 -39.43 14.64
CA LEU A 87 -4.78 -40.03 14.80
C LEU A 87 -5.02 -41.10 13.73
N ASN A 88 -4.76 -40.79 12.47
CA ASN A 88 -4.90 -41.75 11.37
C ASN A 88 -4.02 -43.00 11.55
N ARG A 89 -2.78 -42.84 12.03
CA ARG A 89 -1.92 -43.99 12.36
C ARG A 89 -2.51 -44.83 13.49
N ARG A 90 -2.98 -44.19 14.57
CA ARG A 90 -3.64 -44.89 15.68
C ARG A 90 -4.91 -45.63 15.23
N LEU A 91 -5.77 -44.98 14.45
CA LEU A 91 -6.98 -45.57 13.90
C LEU A 91 -6.67 -46.78 13.00
N LYS A 92 -5.68 -46.67 12.12
CA LYS A 92 -5.20 -47.80 11.30
C LYS A 92 -4.73 -48.96 12.17
N TRP A 93 -3.95 -48.68 13.22
CA TRP A 93 -3.47 -49.70 14.15
C TRP A 93 -4.60 -50.37 14.93
N CYS A 94 -5.56 -49.61 15.45
CA CYS A 94 -6.76 -50.16 16.09
C CYS A 94 -7.57 -51.04 15.14
N ARG A 95 -7.74 -50.63 13.88
CA ARG A 95 -8.44 -51.43 12.86
C ARG A 95 -7.67 -52.70 12.51
N PHE A 96 -6.34 -52.66 12.46
CA PHE A 96 -5.50 -53.82 12.26
C PHE A 96 -5.61 -54.81 13.43
N ASN A 97 -5.45 -54.35 14.67
CA ASN A 97 -5.59 -55.20 15.85
C ASN A 97 -6.99 -55.80 15.98
N ARG A 98 -8.03 -55.03 15.70
CA ARG A 98 -9.42 -55.54 15.70
C ARG A 98 -9.62 -56.64 14.67
N LYS A 99 -8.97 -56.56 13.50
CA LYS A 99 -8.99 -57.64 12.51
C LYS A 99 -8.29 -58.90 13.05
N ILE A 100 -7.13 -58.76 13.70
CA ILE A 100 -6.42 -59.90 14.30
C ILE A 100 -7.27 -60.59 15.38
N LEU A 101 -7.87 -59.80 16.28
CA LEU A 101 -8.74 -60.30 17.34
C LEU A 101 -10.01 -61.03 16.85
N CYS A 102 -10.41 -60.86 15.59
CA CYS A 102 -11.56 -61.57 15.01
C CYS A 102 -11.17 -62.83 14.21
N VAL A 103 -9.89 -63.19 14.17
CA VAL A 103 -9.36 -64.37 13.43
C VAL A 103 -8.96 -65.52 14.38
N PHE A 104 -8.93 -65.26 15.69
CA PHE A 104 -8.81 -66.25 16.76
C PHE A 104 -10.13 -66.34 17.52
#